data_AF-A0A7S1JTR5-F1
#
_entry.id   AF-A0A7S1JTR5-F1
#
_cell.length_a   1.000
_cell.length_b   1.000
_cell.length_c   1.000
_cell.angle_alpha   90.00
_cell.angle_beta   90.00
_cell.angle_gamma   90.00
#
_symmetry.space_group_name_H-M   'P 1'
#
loop_
_entity.id
_entity.type
_entity.pdbx_description
1 polymer ?
#
loop_
_entity_poly.entity_id
_entity_poly.type
_entity_poly.pdbx_seq_one_letter_code
_entity_poly.pdbx_strand_id
1 'polypeptide(L)'
;AADARVRPRLRRGELEGGGEWFMNECGEWCIFGLPYPLVTLAIDNFTGNAIPSIWAAGDEGEENIPVVLPRWSSRDLERGIINALIQGGADINGEDGMAGGRQPICAAISGANEAAVDILIQHNVSLRGMMVMELPFTDDYGSPVSADVETSLMSIYRRLIRLDSTLATEQLDGANMAHRAAYCEGGCYSQAFIDDYMNLLVANGVDIIAEEENSGTPLREAAIWASSCVAHYLCRQPLAVNEISRDNTGHHECTILSDAADIHVYEEMDGLDVLEEPPEPQDRVIPGRQLTVRVLLRAGAAPSIAR
;
A
#
# COMPACT_ATOMS: atom_id res chain seq x y z
N ALA A 1 3.04 -47.13 8.12
CA ALA A 1 2.29 -46.50 9.22
C ALA A 1 3.19 -45.43 9.82
N ALA A 2 2.91 -44.16 9.54
CA ALA A 2 3.71 -43.05 10.04
C ALA A 2 3.27 -42.71 11.49
N ASP A 3 4.27 -42.51 12.35
CA ASP A 3 4.13 -42.32 13.79
C ASP A 3 3.47 -40.96 14.12
N ALA A 4 2.31 -40.99 14.77
CA ALA A 4 1.47 -39.83 15.10
C ALA A 4 1.99 -38.99 16.29
N ARG A 5 3.27 -39.14 16.67
CA ARG A 5 3.85 -38.47 17.85
C ARG A 5 4.90 -37.42 17.56
N VAL A 6 5.26 -37.18 16.30
CA VAL A 6 6.17 -36.07 15.95
C VAL A 6 5.31 -34.85 15.64
N ARG A 7 5.08 -33.99 16.65
CA ARG A 7 4.65 -32.62 16.40
C ARG A 7 5.80 -31.87 15.73
N PRO A 8 5.65 -31.29 14.53
CA PRO A 8 6.64 -30.35 14.02
C PRO A 8 6.61 -29.14 14.95
N ARG A 9 7.65 -29.01 15.78
CA ARG A 9 7.93 -27.77 16.51
C ARG A 9 8.93 -27.00 15.67
N LEU A 10 8.43 -26.05 14.86
CA LEU A 10 9.27 -24.93 14.43
C LEU A 10 9.64 -24.18 15.71
N ARG A 11 10.92 -24.22 16.08
CA ARG A 11 11.43 -23.45 17.22
C ARG A 11 11.27 -21.98 16.88
N ARG A 12 10.35 -21.30 17.55
CA ARG A 12 10.43 -19.85 17.71
C ARG A 12 11.61 -19.59 18.64
N GLY A 13 12.73 -19.10 18.09
CA GLY A 13 13.76 -18.46 18.88
C GLY A 13 13.32 -17.04 19.13
N GLU A 14 13.00 -16.69 20.37
CA GLU A 14 12.87 -15.29 20.77
C GLU A 14 14.30 -14.76 20.98
N LEU A 15 14.68 -13.76 20.19
CA LEU A 15 15.82 -12.90 20.47
C LEU A 15 15.35 -11.45 20.41
N GLU A 16 15.67 -10.73 21.47
CA GLU A 16 15.31 -9.33 21.71
C GLU A 16 16.17 -8.43 20.81
N GLY A 17 15.52 -7.59 20.00
CA GLY A 17 16.16 -6.52 19.21
C GLY A 17 16.08 -6.75 17.70
N GLY A 18 15.25 -5.95 17.03
CA GLY A 18 15.00 -6.02 15.58
C GLY A 18 16.27 -5.87 14.74
N GLY A 19 16.37 -6.73 13.73
CA GLY A 19 17.44 -6.76 12.72
C GLY A 19 18.59 -7.71 13.05
N GLU A 20 18.46 -9.01 12.74
CA GLU A 20 19.59 -9.94 12.84
C GLU A 20 20.44 -9.95 11.56
N TRP A 21 21.64 -9.38 11.65
CA TRP A 21 22.72 -9.56 10.68
C TRP A 21 23.53 -10.80 11.05
N PHE A 22 23.70 -11.76 10.14
CA PHE A 22 24.60 -12.90 10.33
C PHE A 22 25.70 -12.92 9.27
N MET A 23 26.92 -13.22 9.70
CA MET A 23 28.01 -13.62 8.80
C MET A 23 27.77 -15.05 8.32
N ASN A 24 27.73 -15.25 7.01
CA ASN A 24 27.70 -16.59 6.41
C ASN A 24 29.06 -17.32 6.63
N GLU A 25 29.14 -18.61 6.27
CA GLU A 25 30.38 -19.40 6.39
C GLU A 25 31.56 -18.85 5.54
N CYS A 26 31.29 -17.88 4.66
CA CYS A 26 32.28 -17.17 3.85
C CYS A 26 32.72 -15.82 4.45
N GLY A 27 32.15 -15.39 5.58
CA GLY A 27 32.46 -14.11 6.22
C GLY A 27 31.80 -12.89 5.57
N GLU A 28 30.79 -13.10 4.73
CA GLU A 28 29.98 -12.03 4.13
C GLU A 28 28.70 -11.83 4.94
N TRP A 29 28.31 -10.58 5.12
CA TRP A 29 27.01 -10.22 5.68
C TRP A 29 25.94 -10.56 4.64
N CYS A 30 25.09 -11.54 4.92
CA CYS A 30 23.95 -11.84 4.06
C CYS A 30 22.68 -11.26 4.68
N ILE A 31 21.94 -10.49 3.89
CA ILE A 31 20.56 -10.13 4.19
C ILE A 31 19.76 -11.45 4.20
N PHE A 32 19.14 -11.78 5.33
CA PHE A 32 18.19 -12.89 5.34
C PHE A 32 17.09 -12.57 4.34
N GLY A 33 16.81 -13.48 3.40
CA GLY A 33 15.63 -13.37 2.55
C GLY A 33 14.40 -13.14 3.42
N LEU A 34 13.57 -12.17 3.04
CA LEU A 34 12.40 -11.76 3.81
C LEU A 34 11.53 -12.99 4.12
N PRO A 35 11.28 -13.31 5.40
CA PRO A 35 10.42 -14.43 5.74
C PRO A 35 9.01 -14.15 5.25
N TYR A 36 8.44 -15.02 4.42
CA TYR A 36 7.04 -14.96 4.02
C TYR A 36 6.23 -16.07 4.68
N PRO A 37 5.00 -15.78 5.14
CA PRO A 37 4.05 -16.80 5.52
C PRO A 37 3.80 -17.76 4.35
N LEU A 38 3.79 -19.07 4.61
CA LEU A 38 3.53 -20.06 3.56
C LEU A 38 2.17 -19.85 2.89
N VAL A 39 1.18 -19.33 3.63
CA VAL A 39 -0.14 -18.99 3.09
C VAL A 39 -0.01 -17.88 2.03
N THR A 40 0.82 -16.86 2.27
CA THR A 40 1.10 -15.78 1.31
C THR A 40 1.66 -16.32 -0.01
N LEU A 41 2.64 -17.23 0.07
CA LEU A 41 3.26 -17.85 -1.11
C LEU A 41 2.30 -18.75 -1.91
N ALA A 42 1.19 -19.15 -1.32
CA ALA A 42 0.18 -20.00 -1.96
C ALA A 42 -0.92 -19.21 -2.68
N ILE A 43 -0.92 -17.88 -2.61
CA ILE A 43 -1.95 -17.02 -3.20
C ILE A 43 -1.51 -16.58 -4.60
N ASP A 44 -2.33 -16.89 -5.60
CA ASP A 44 -2.10 -16.44 -6.97
C ASP A 44 -2.31 -14.92 -7.08
N ASN A 45 -1.44 -14.27 -7.85
CA ASN A 45 -1.58 -12.88 -8.24
C ASN A 45 -2.31 -12.78 -9.60
N PHE A 46 -3.55 -12.29 -9.60
CA PHE A 46 -4.38 -12.15 -10.81
C PHE A 46 -4.18 -10.84 -11.57
N THR A 47 -3.35 -9.93 -11.09
CA THR A 47 -3.12 -8.62 -11.73
C THR A 47 -2.21 -8.67 -12.96
N GLY A 48 -1.72 -9.86 -13.31
CA GLY A 48 -0.67 -9.99 -14.33
C GLY A 48 0.68 -9.44 -13.83
N ASN A 49 0.84 -9.35 -12.50
CA ASN A 49 1.96 -8.71 -11.82
C ASN A 49 2.06 -7.20 -12.03
N ALA A 50 0.96 -6.54 -12.45
CA ALA A 50 0.88 -5.09 -12.45
C ALA A 50 0.91 -4.51 -11.02
N ILE A 51 0.47 -5.30 -10.04
CA ILE A 51 0.54 -4.99 -8.62
C ILE A 51 1.31 -6.12 -7.94
N PRO A 52 2.54 -5.89 -7.45
CA PRO A 52 3.29 -6.93 -6.75
C PRO A 52 2.64 -7.29 -5.41
N SER A 53 2.56 -8.59 -5.13
CA SER A 53 2.04 -9.13 -3.87
C SER A 53 3.15 -9.69 -2.97
N ILE A 54 4.36 -9.89 -3.51
CA ILE A 54 5.53 -10.48 -2.85
C ILE A 54 6.78 -9.76 -3.36
N TRP A 55 7.71 -9.52 -2.45
CA TRP A 55 8.95 -8.77 -2.67
C TRP A 55 10.15 -9.56 -2.15
N ALA A 56 11.29 -9.49 -2.83
CA ALA A 56 12.57 -9.94 -2.32
C ALA A 56 13.37 -8.72 -1.85
N ALA A 57 14.12 -8.87 -0.77
CA ALA A 57 15.09 -7.86 -0.37
C ALA A 57 16.11 -7.67 -1.49
N GLY A 58 16.35 -6.41 -1.87
CA GLY A 58 17.50 -6.04 -2.68
C GLY A 58 18.80 -6.19 -1.89
N ASP A 59 19.94 -6.07 -2.58
CA ASP A 59 21.25 -5.94 -1.92
C ASP A 59 21.33 -4.60 -1.14
N GLU A 60 22.39 -4.39 -0.34
CA GLU A 60 22.54 -3.16 0.46
C GLU A 60 22.44 -1.90 -0.43
N GLY A 61 21.41 -1.09 -0.19
CA GLY A 61 21.13 0.14 -0.94
C GLY A 61 20.35 -0.06 -2.25
N GLU A 62 19.89 -1.29 -2.54
CA GLU A 62 19.02 -1.58 -3.68
C GLU A 62 17.55 -1.71 -3.26
N GLU A 63 16.66 -1.26 -4.13
CA GLU A 63 15.21 -1.38 -3.94
C GLU A 63 14.78 -2.85 -3.86
N ASN A 64 13.69 -3.10 -3.12
CA ASN A 64 13.08 -4.42 -3.09
C ASN A 64 12.55 -4.81 -4.47
N ILE A 65 12.77 -6.07 -4.86
CA ILE A 65 12.46 -6.55 -6.20
C ILE A 65 11.15 -7.33 -6.15
N PRO A 66 10.17 -7.03 -7.02
CA PRO A 66 8.92 -7.80 -7.07
C PRO A 66 9.18 -9.25 -7.48
N VAL A 67 8.62 -10.20 -6.73
CA VAL A 67 8.76 -11.64 -7.00
C VAL A 67 7.53 -12.16 -7.74
N VAL A 68 7.76 -12.68 -8.94
CA VAL A 68 6.70 -13.32 -9.74
C VAL A 68 6.67 -14.81 -9.47
N LEU A 69 5.61 -15.29 -8.82
CA LEU A 69 5.36 -16.71 -8.64
C LEU A 69 4.55 -17.30 -9.80
N PRO A 70 4.79 -18.57 -10.18
CA PRO A 70 3.93 -19.26 -11.13
C PRO A 70 2.54 -19.47 -10.53
N ARG A 71 1.50 -19.32 -11.35
CA ARG A 71 0.12 -19.56 -10.92
C ARG A 71 -0.17 -21.05 -10.77
N TRP A 72 -1.09 -21.38 -9.87
CA TRP A 72 -1.63 -22.73 -9.80
C TRP A 72 -2.37 -23.10 -11.09
N SER A 73 -2.39 -24.40 -11.40
CA SER A 73 -3.07 -24.90 -12.61
C SER A 73 -4.59 -24.72 -12.57
N SER A 74 -5.18 -24.52 -11.38
CA SER A 74 -6.61 -24.25 -11.20
C SER A 74 -6.89 -23.57 -9.86
N ARG A 75 -8.00 -22.82 -9.80
CA ARG A 75 -8.50 -22.20 -8.56
C ARG A 75 -8.87 -23.22 -7.47
N ASP A 76 -9.31 -24.41 -7.86
CA ASP A 76 -9.61 -25.47 -6.89
C ASP A 76 -8.34 -26.05 -6.27
N LEU A 77 -7.23 -26.11 -7.03
CA LEU A 77 -5.93 -26.51 -6.52
C LEU A 77 -5.41 -25.47 -5.53
N GLU A 78 -5.39 -24.19 -5.92
CA GLU A 78 -5.03 -23.07 -5.05
C GLU A 78 -5.83 -23.12 -3.74
N ARG A 79 -7.17 -23.20 -3.83
CA ARG A 79 -8.05 -23.34 -2.67
C ARG A 79 -7.68 -24.53 -1.81
N GLY A 80 -7.43 -25.69 -2.42
CA GLY A 80 -7.04 -26.91 -1.71
C GLY A 80 -5.73 -26.73 -0.93
N ILE A 81 -4.76 -26.04 -1.52
CA ILE A 81 -3.45 -25.78 -0.91
C ILE A 81 -3.58 -24.78 0.24
N ILE A 82 -4.25 -23.64 0.04
CA ILE A 82 -4.48 -22.64 1.11
C ILE A 82 -5.18 -23.30 2.31
N ASN A 83 -6.23 -24.08 2.07
CA ASN A 83 -6.93 -24.79 3.14
C ASN A 83 -6.04 -25.81 3.86
N ALA A 84 -5.25 -26.58 3.11
CA ALA A 84 -4.34 -27.57 3.70
C ALA A 84 -3.25 -26.91 4.56
N LEU A 85 -2.72 -25.76 4.14
CA LEU A 85 -1.75 -24.99 4.91
C LEU A 85 -2.34 -24.48 6.23
N ILE A 86 -3.51 -23.84 6.18
CA ILE A 86 -4.20 -23.33 7.37
C ILE A 86 -4.54 -24.49 8.33
N GLN A 87 -5.09 -25.60 7.81
CA GLN A 87 -5.40 -26.80 8.61
C GLN A 87 -4.13 -27.47 9.18
N GLY A 88 -3.00 -27.34 8.47
CA GLY A 88 -1.68 -27.78 8.91
C GLY A 88 -1.06 -26.88 9.99
N GLY A 89 -1.71 -25.77 10.36
CA GLY A 89 -1.25 -24.83 11.38
C GLY A 89 -0.34 -23.71 10.85
N ALA A 90 -0.35 -23.45 9.53
CA ALA A 90 0.27 -22.24 9.01
C ALA A 90 -0.44 -21.01 9.58
N ASP A 91 0.34 -19.98 9.95
CA ASP A 91 -0.20 -18.75 10.51
C ASP A 91 -0.92 -17.93 9.42
N ILE A 92 -2.23 -17.74 9.60
CA ILE A 92 -3.07 -16.98 8.68
C ILE A 92 -2.88 -15.46 8.83
N ASN A 93 -2.36 -15.02 9.97
CA ASN A 93 -2.03 -13.62 10.24
C ASN A 93 -0.52 -13.41 10.30
N GLY A 94 0.26 -14.39 9.82
CA GLY A 94 1.72 -14.25 9.77
C GLY A 94 2.08 -13.00 8.98
N GLU A 95 2.95 -12.18 9.53
CA GLU A 95 3.49 -11.01 8.86
C GLU A 95 4.76 -11.44 8.12
N ASP A 96 5.02 -10.81 6.96
CA ASP A 96 6.34 -10.91 6.38
C ASP A 96 7.37 -10.10 7.19
N GLY A 97 8.65 -10.29 6.90
CA GLY A 97 9.72 -9.56 7.60
C GLY A 97 9.88 -8.10 7.20
N MET A 98 8.96 -7.53 6.42
CA MET A 98 9.05 -6.14 5.96
C MET A 98 8.51 -5.17 7.00
N ALA A 99 9.02 -3.94 6.99
CA ALA A 99 8.36 -2.84 7.71
C ALA A 99 6.94 -2.68 7.16
N GLY A 100 5.93 -2.82 8.02
CA GLY A 100 4.52 -2.86 7.62
C GLY A 100 3.97 -4.25 7.29
N GLY A 101 4.74 -5.33 7.51
CA GLY A 101 4.32 -6.73 7.64
C GLY A 101 3.14 -7.16 6.76
N ARG A 102 3.37 -7.47 5.47
CA ARG A 102 2.25 -7.86 4.60
C ARG A 102 1.74 -9.24 4.95
N GLN A 103 0.51 -9.27 5.46
CA GLN A 103 -0.20 -10.49 5.81
C GLN A 103 -0.83 -11.17 4.59
N PRO A 104 -1.17 -12.46 4.68
CA PRO A 104 -1.82 -13.19 3.59
C PRO A 104 -3.06 -12.49 3.02
N ILE A 105 -3.84 -11.81 3.86
CA ILE A 105 -5.02 -11.06 3.39
C ILE A 105 -4.64 -9.88 2.50
N CYS A 106 -3.59 -9.14 2.84
CA CYS A 106 -3.07 -8.03 2.03
C CYS A 106 -2.55 -8.55 0.69
N ALA A 107 -1.82 -9.68 0.68
CA ALA A 107 -1.37 -10.31 -0.55
C ALA A 107 -2.53 -10.76 -1.46
N ALA A 108 -3.62 -11.29 -0.88
CA ALA A 108 -4.83 -11.64 -1.62
C ALA A 108 -5.51 -10.40 -2.23
N ILE A 109 -5.54 -9.28 -1.50
CA ILE A 109 -6.07 -8.00 -1.98
C ILE A 109 -5.19 -7.45 -3.11
N SER A 110 -3.88 -7.33 -2.92
CA SER A 110 -2.93 -6.88 -3.95
C SER A 110 -2.98 -7.76 -5.21
N GLY A 111 -3.18 -9.06 -5.04
CA GLY A 111 -3.36 -10.01 -6.14
C GLY A 111 -4.74 -9.96 -6.80
N ALA A 112 -5.66 -9.10 -6.36
CA ALA A 112 -7.07 -9.07 -6.77
C ALA A 112 -7.75 -10.45 -6.73
N ASN A 113 -7.39 -11.25 -5.73
CA ASN A 113 -7.78 -12.64 -5.61
C ASN A 113 -8.99 -12.80 -4.67
N GLU A 114 -10.17 -12.55 -5.22
CA GLU A 114 -11.45 -12.68 -4.50
C GLU A 114 -11.61 -14.06 -3.84
N ALA A 115 -11.17 -15.14 -4.50
CA ALA A 115 -11.31 -16.49 -3.94
C ALA A 115 -10.40 -16.72 -2.72
N ALA A 116 -9.17 -16.21 -2.73
CA ALA A 116 -8.27 -16.28 -1.59
C ALA A 116 -8.79 -15.43 -0.42
N VAL A 117 -9.25 -14.20 -0.69
CA VAL A 117 -9.90 -13.33 0.32
C VAL A 117 -11.05 -14.07 1.00
N ASP A 118 -11.89 -14.76 0.22
CA ASP A 118 -13.03 -15.52 0.73
C ASP A 118 -12.63 -16.65 1.67
N ILE A 119 -11.58 -17.39 1.30
CA ILE A 119 -11.06 -18.49 2.10
C ILE A 119 -10.48 -17.95 3.41
N LEU A 120 -9.70 -16.87 3.36
CA LEU A 120 -9.09 -16.27 4.54
C LEU A 120 -10.15 -15.74 5.52
N ILE A 121 -11.19 -15.07 5.02
CA ILE A 121 -12.34 -14.63 5.83
C ILE A 121 -13.07 -15.83 6.45
N GLN A 122 -13.30 -16.92 5.70
CA GLN A 122 -13.94 -18.13 6.22
C GLN A 122 -13.14 -18.78 7.37
N HIS A 123 -11.83 -18.61 7.37
CA HIS A 123 -10.93 -19.06 8.44
C HIS A 123 -10.70 -18.02 9.53
N ASN A 124 -11.48 -16.94 9.56
CA ASN A 124 -11.41 -15.88 10.57
C ASN A 124 -10.04 -15.19 10.63
N VAL A 125 -9.46 -14.87 9.45
CA VAL A 125 -8.33 -13.94 9.38
C VAL A 125 -8.68 -12.64 10.11
N SER A 126 -7.72 -12.06 10.83
CA SER A 126 -7.90 -10.73 11.38
C SER A 126 -7.91 -9.72 10.24
N LEU A 127 -8.74 -8.69 10.37
CA LEU A 127 -8.85 -7.61 9.37
C LEU A 127 -8.41 -6.27 9.94
N ARG A 128 -8.42 -6.14 11.27
CA ARG A 128 -8.20 -4.86 11.95
C ARG A 128 -6.73 -4.62 12.23
N GLY A 129 -6.33 -3.36 12.12
CA GLY A 129 -4.95 -2.90 12.34
C GLY A 129 -4.00 -3.27 11.20
N MET A 130 -4.54 -3.69 10.05
CA MET A 130 -3.77 -4.16 8.89
C MET A 130 -3.97 -3.25 7.67
N MET A 131 -4.81 -2.22 7.82
CA MET A 131 -5.17 -1.30 6.75
C MET A 131 -5.68 -2.04 5.50
N VAL A 132 -6.52 -3.08 5.64
CA VAL A 132 -7.00 -3.92 4.51
C VAL A 132 -7.82 -3.16 3.46
N MET A 133 -8.19 -1.92 3.73
CA MET A 133 -8.84 -1.04 2.76
C MET A 133 -7.85 -0.21 1.94
N GLU A 134 -6.56 -0.19 2.30
CA GLU A 134 -5.51 0.54 1.58
C GLU A 134 -5.38 0.06 0.13
N LEU A 135 -5.18 1.02 -0.79
CA LEU A 135 -4.94 0.71 -2.19
C LEU A 135 -3.59 -0.02 -2.32
N PRO A 136 -3.52 -1.14 -3.06
CA PRO A 136 -2.26 -1.79 -3.32
C PRO A 136 -1.28 -0.84 -4.00
N PHE A 137 -0.09 -0.73 -3.42
CA PHE A 137 1.00 0.05 -3.98
C PHE A 137 1.53 -0.61 -5.27
N THR A 138 1.82 0.22 -6.28
CA THR A 138 2.45 -0.18 -7.54
C THR A 138 3.83 0.48 -7.65
N ASP A 139 4.88 -0.32 -7.84
CA ASP A 139 6.23 0.15 -8.18
C ASP A 139 6.31 0.69 -9.61
N ASP A 140 5.54 0.11 -10.53
CA ASP A 140 5.53 0.53 -11.93
C ASP A 140 4.56 1.71 -12.13
N TYR A 141 5.00 2.92 -11.79
CA TYR A 141 4.34 4.23 -11.96
C TYR A 141 3.91 4.60 -13.40
N GLY A 142 3.70 3.62 -14.29
CA GLY A 142 3.39 3.85 -15.70
C GLY A 142 2.49 2.82 -16.36
N SER A 143 2.22 1.67 -15.75
CA SER A 143 1.34 0.66 -16.31
C SER A 143 -0.04 0.77 -15.66
N PRO A 144 -1.07 1.27 -16.37
CA PRO A 144 -2.41 1.36 -15.80
C PRO A 144 -2.91 -0.02 -15.39
N VAL A 145 -3.49 -0.09 -14.20
CA VAL A 145 -4.19 -1.29 -13.72
C VAL A 145 -5.35 -1.57 -14.67
N SER A 146 -5.54 -2.85 -15.03
CA SER A 146 -6.62 -3.21 -15.94
C SER A 146 -8.00 -3.05 -15.29
N ALA A 147 -9.02 -2.72 -16.09
CA ALA A 147 -10.38 -2.53 -15.57
C ALA A 147 -10.96 -3.79 -14.87
N ASP A 148 -10.51 -4.98 -15.27
CA ASP A 148 -10.92 -6.24 -14.61
C ASP A 148 -10.34 -6.32 -13.18
N VAL A 149 -9.09 -5.90 -12.99
CA VAL A 149 -8.44 -5.84 -11.67
C VAL A 149 -9.12 -4.79 -10.79
N GLU A 150 -9.38 -3.59 -11.32
CA GLU A 150 -10.13 -2.55 -10.61
C GLU A 150 -11.52 -3.03 -10.16
N THR A 151 -12.21 -3.78 -11.03
CA THR A 151 -13.52 -4.37 -10.71
C THR A 151 -13.42 -5.38 -9.57
N SER A 152 -12.42 -6.26 -9.59
CA SER A 152 -12.19 -7.22 -8.52
C SER A 152 -11.77 -6.57 -7.21
N LEU A 153 -10.88 -5.57 -7.23
CA LEU A 153 -10.51 -4.79 -6.04
C LEU A 153 -11.73 -4.11 -5.42
N MET A 154 -12.57 -3.46 -6.24
CA MET A 154 -13.79 -2.83 -5.77
C MET A 154 -14.79 -3.84 -5.18
N SER A 155 -14.89 -5.04 -5.77
CA SER A 155 -15.69 -6.15 -5.22
C SER A 155 -15.21 -6.53 -3.82
N ILE A 156 -13.89 -6.67 -3.64
CA ILE A 156 -13.24 -6.98 -2.36
C ILE A 156 -13.52 -5.89 -1.33
N TYR A 157 -13.27 -4.61 -1.63
CA TYR A 157 -13.51 -3.51 -0.69
C TYR A 157 -14.97 -3.41 -0.26
N ARG A 158 -15.91 -3.51 -1.20
CA ARG A 158 -17.35 -3.53 -0.88
C ARG A 158 -17.72 -4.70 0.02
N ARG A 159 -17.05 -5.84 -0.12
CA ARG A 159 -17.25 -7.00 0.75
C ARG A 159 -16.67 -6.77 2.14
N LEU A 160 -15.45 -6.26 2.25
CA LEU A 160 -14.81 -5.96 3.53
C LEU A 160 -15.65 -4.98 4.35
N ILE A 161 -16.13 -3.90 3.74
CA ILE A 161 -17.03 -2.92 4.38
C ILE A 161 -18.36 -3.52 4.85
N ARG A 162 -18.93 -4.48 4.10
CA ARG A 162 -20.15 -5.19 4.55
C ARG A 162 -19.89 -6.06 5.78
N LEU A 163 -18.67 -6.56 5.94
CA LEU A 163 -18.28 -7.37 7.10
C LEU A 163 -17.99 -6.48 8.30
N ASP A 164 -17.21 -5.41 8.09
CA ASP A 164 -16.90 -4.43 9.12
C ASP A 164 -16.69 -3.05 8.47
N SER A 165 -17.65 -2.14 8.66
CA SER A 165 -17.58 -0.80 8.12
C SER A 165 -16.51 0.07 8.78
N THR A 166 -16.05 -0.31 9.99
CA THR A 166 -15.04 0.46 10.73
C THR A 166 -13.65 0.37 10.09
N LEU A 167 -13.46 -0.60 9.18
CA LEU A 167 -12.24 -0.74 8.37
C LEU A 167 -11.98 0.50 7.50
N ALA A 168 -13.02 1.23 7.08
CA ALA A 168 -12.85 2.48 6.33
C ALA A 168 -12.15 3.55 7.17
N THR A 169 -12.38 3.59 8.47
CA THR A 169 -11.92 4.65 9.37
C THR A 169 -10.63 4.31 10.10
N GLU A 170 -9.96 3.23 9.72
CA GLU A 170 -8.67 2.87 10.30
C GLU A 170 -7.61 3.94 10.00
N GLN A 171 -6.67 4.07 10.94
CA GLN A 171 -5.58 5.01 10.90
C GLN A 171 -4.30 4.31 11.33
N LEU A 172 -3.20 4.65 10.67
CA LEU A 172 -1.85 4.23 11.02
C LEU A 172 -1.00 5.48 11.11
N ASP A 173 -0.35 5.69 12.26
CA ASP A 173 0.49 6.88 12.52
C ASP A 173 -0.22 8.22 12.20
N GLY A 174 -1.50 8.32 12.55
CA GLY A 174 -2.33 9.50 12.29
C GLY A 174 -2.88 9.60 10.85
N ALA A 175 -2.27 8.90 9.89
CA ALA A 175 -2.74 8.84 8.51
C ALA A 175 -3.97 7.92 8.39
N ASN A 176 -5.08 8.48 7.91
CA ASN A 176 -6.30 7.73 7.62
C ASN A 176 -6.33 7.16 6.18
N MET A 177 -7.38 6.42 5.83
CA MET A 177 -7.51 5.82 4.49
C MET A 177 -7.48 6.82 3.32
N ALA A 178 -7.84 8.09 3.50
CA ALA A 178 -7.72 9.09 2.45
C ALA A 178 -6.25 9.51 2.23
N HIS A 179 -5.45 9.63 3.30
CA HIS A 179 -4.00 9.83 3.20
C HIS A 179 -3.35 8.62 2.52
N ARG A 180 -3.68 7.40 2.94
CA ARG A 180 -3.14 6.18 2.31
C ARG A 180 -3.55 6.07 0.84
N ALA A 181 -4.77 6.45 0.47
CA ALA A 181 -5.19 6.49 -0.93
C ALA A 181 -4.35 7.48 -1.75
N ALA A 182 -4.07 8.66 -1.19
CA ALA A 182 -3.22 9.67 -1.80
C ALA A 182 -1.75 9.20 -1.92
N TYR A 183 -1.24 8.44 -0.95
CA TYR A 183 0.09 7.85 -1.02
C TYR A 183 0.17 6.73 -2.09
N CYS A 184 -0.81 5.84 -2.13
CA CYS A 184 -0.75 4.61 -2.93
C CYS A 184 -1.26 4.73 -4.38
N GLU A 185 -2.03 5.77 -4.76
CA GLU A 185 -2.68 5.82 -6.08
C GLU A 185 -1.66 5.83 -7.23
N GLY A 186 -0.57 6.59 -7.09
CA GLY A 186 0.60 6.54 -8.00
C GLY A 186 0.28 6.74 -9.48
N GLY A 187 -0.89 7.31 -9.84
CA GLY A 187 -1.35 7.46 -11.22
C GLY A 187 -1.70 6.15 -11.96
N CYS A 188 -1.72 5.00 -11.29
CA CYS A 188 -1.92 3.70 -11.94
C CYS A 188 -3.40 3.29 -12.05
N TYR A 189 -4.29 3.98 -11.33
CA TYR A 189 -5.71 3.69 -11.30
C TYR A 189 -6.51 4.67 -12.17
N SER A 190 -7.63 4.20 -12.69
CA SER A 190 -8.58 5.04 -13.41
C SER A 190 -9.32 5.99 -12.48
N GLN A 191 -9.62 7.19 -12.98
CA GLN A 191 -10.41 8.16 -12.22
C GLN A 191 -11.76 7.60 -11.76
N ALA A 192 -12.40 6.74 -12.58
CA ALA A 192 -13.69 6.15 -12.23
C ALA A 192 -13.58 5.19 -11.03
N PHE A 193 -12.52 4.37 -10.99
CA PHE A 193 -12.25 3.50 -9.85
C PHE A 193 -11.95 4.30 -8.58
N ILE A 194 -11.09 5.31 -8.65
CA ILE A 194 -10.76 6.16 -7.50
C ILE A 194 -11.98 6.93 -7.01
N ASP A 195 -12.85 7.41 -7.91
CA ASP A 195 -14.12 8.04 -7.54
C ASP A 195 -15.02 7.07 -6.75
N ASP A 196 -15.19 5.82 -7.23
CA ASP A 196 -15.97 4.79 -6.55
C ASP A 196 -15.37 4.40 -5.19
N TYR A 197 -14.05 4.28 -5.11
CA TYR A 197 -13.32 3.91 -3.90
C TYR A 197 -13.40 5.00 -2.83
N MET A 198 -13.12 6.25 -3.20
CA MET A 198 -13.22 7.38 -2.28
C MET A 198 -14.67 7.61 -1.82
N ASN A 199 -15.66 7.44 -2.71
CA ASN A 199 -17.07 7.47 -2.32
C ASN A 199 -17.42 6.37 -1.31
N LEU A 200 -16.88 5.15 -1.47
CA LEU A 200 -17.06 4.06 -0.51
C LEU A 200 -16.48 4.44 0.85
N LEU A 201 -15.27 5.00 0.90
CA LEU A 201 -14.63 5.46 2.14
C LEU A 201 -15.43 6.57 2.84
N VAL A 202 -15.79 7.62 2.11
CA VAL A 202 -16.55 8.77 2.65
C VAL A 202 -17.92 8.33 3.16
N ALA A 203 -18.61 7.45 2.43
CA ALA A 203 -19.89 6.89 2.88
C ALA A 203 -19.80 6.10 4.19
N ASN A 204 -18.59 5.65 4.57
CA ASN A 204 -18.31 4.92 5.79
C ASN A 204 -17.52 5.75 6.81
N GLY A 205 -17.48 7.08 6.66
CA GLY A 205 -17.04 8.00 7.71
C GLY A 205 -15.56 8.40 7.67
N VAL A 206 -14.86 8.17 6.56
CA VAL A 206 -13.51 8.72 6.39
C VAL A 206 -13.53 10.25 6.37
N ASP A 207 -12.66 10.84 7.18
CA ASP A 207 -12.45 12.28 7.21
C ASP A 207 -11.43 12.71 6.13
N ILE A 208 -11.92 13.34 5.08
CA ILE A 208 -11.10 13.77 3.94
C ILE A 208 -10.35 15.09 4.17
N ILE A 209 -10.53 15.73 5.34
CA ILE A 209 -9.84 16.96 5.74
C ILE A 209 -9.04 16.78 7.04
N ALA A 210 -8.85 15.54 7.50
CA ALA A 210 -8.03 15.28 8.67
C ALA A 210 -6.59 15.76 8.43
N GLU A 211 -5.98 16.40 9.43
CA GLU A 211 -4.58 16.82 9.38
C GLU A 211 -3.72 15.78 10.12
N GLU A 212 -2.75 15.21 9.42
CA GLU A 212 -1.64 14.41 9.95
C GLU A 212 -0.41 15.32 10.18
N GLU A 213 0.39 15.04 11.22
CA GLU A 213 1.42 15.96 11.72
C GLU A 213 2.59 16.16 10.73
N ASN A 214 2.90 15.16 9.91
CA ASN A 214 4.03 15.17 8.97
C ASN A 214 3.61 15.49 7.53
N SER A 215 2.48 14.97 7.06
CA SER A 215 2.03 15.08 5.67
C SER A 215 0.88 16.08 5.45
N GLY A 216 0.27 16.55 6.53
CA GLY A 216 -0.82 17.52 6.48
C GLY A 216 -2.14 16.86 6.08
N THR A 217 -2.83 17.40 5.07
CA THR A 217 -4.15 16.91 4.65
C THR A 217 -4.01 15.84 3.56
N PRO A 218 -5.03 14.99 3.32
CA PRO A 218 -5.01 14.05 2.18
C PRO A 218 -4.79 14.74 0.83
N LEU A 219 -5.20 16.01 0.70
CA LEU A 219 -4.97 16.78 -0.51
C LEU A 219 -3.51 17.22 -0.66
N ARG A 220 -2.85 17.58 0.44
CA ARG A 220 -1.40 17.87 0.45
C ARG A 220 -0.61 16.61 0.15
N GLU A 221 -0.95 15.49 0.77
CA GLU A 221 -0.39 14.18 0.45
C GLU A 221 -0.52 13.86 -1.05
N ALA A 222 -1.72 14.04 -1.62
CA ALA A 222 -1.94 13.77 -3.04
C ALA A 222 -1.12 14.70 -3.96
N ALA A 223 -0.79 15.90 -3.49
CA ALA A 223 0.12 16.80 -4.18
C ALA A 223 1.56 16.27 -4.16
N ILE A 224 2.07 15.89 -2.99
CA ILE A 224 3.43 15.37 -2.79
C ILE A 224 3.69 14.14 -3.66
N TRP A 225 2.76 13.18 -3.64
CA TRP A 225 2.87 11.89 -4.34
C TRP A 225 2.36 11.89 -5.78
N ALA A 226 2.02 13.07 -6.33
CA ALA A 226 1.51 13.20 -7.68
C ALA A 226 0.25 12.37 -7.99
N SER A 227 -0.57 12.09 -6.98
CA SER A 227 -1.78 11.26 -7.05
C SER A 227 -2.96 12.01 -7.63
N SER A 228 -2.89 12.20 -8.95
CA SER A 228 -3.77 13.08 -9.70
C SER A 228 -5.26 12.71 -9.61
N CYS A 229 -5.60 11.42 -9.54
CA CYS A 229 -6.99 10.97 -9.46
C CYS A 229 -7.59 11.29 -8.09
N VAL A 230 -6.82 11.09 -7.02
CA VAL A 230 -7.22 11.42 -5.65
C VAL A 230 -7.31 12.93 -5.46
N ALA A 231 -6.30 13.68 -5.92
CA ALA A 231 -6.33 15.15 -5.92
C ALA A 231 -7.56 15.68 -6.68
N HIS A 232 -7.88 15.09 -7.84
CA HIS A 232 -9.06 15.47 -8.61
C HIS A 232 -10.36 15.17 -7.87
N TYR A 233 -10.46 14.02 -7.19
CA TYR A 233 -11.62 13.71 -6.34
C TYR A 233 -11.79 14.74 -5.22
N LEU A 234 -10.71 15.02 -4.47
CA LEU A 234 -10.71 15.90 -3.30
C LEU A 234 -11.03 17.35 -3.69
N CYS A 235 -10.47 17.87 -4.77
CA CYS A 235 -10.74 19.22 -5.27
C CYS A 235 -12.21 19.47 -5.68
N ARG A 236 -12.99 18.42 -5.97
CA ARG A 236 -14.44 18.54 -6.23
C ARG A 236 -15.27 18.61 -4.95
N GLN A 237 -14.68 18.27 -3.80
CA GLN A 237 -15.40 18.27 -2.53
C GLN A 237 -15.54 19.71 -2.00
N PRO A 238 -16.75 20.15 -1.60
CA PRO A 238 -16.98 21.52 -1.16
C PRO A 238 -16.08 22.00 0.00
N LEU A 239 -15.59 21.06 0.82
CA LEU A 239 -14.77 21.33 2.00
C LEU A 239 -13.30 21.63 1.64
N ALA A 240 -12.77 21.05 0.56
CA ALA A 240 -11.36 21.17 0.17
C ALA A 240 -11.00 22.54 -0.41
N VAL A 241 -11.97 23.29 -0.95
CA VAL A 241 -11.74 24.61 -1.58
C VAL A 241 -11.13 25.64 -0.61
N ASN A 242 -11.45 25.53 0.68
CA ASN A 242 -10.89 26.43 1.70
C ASN A 242 -9.46 26.06 2.11
N GLU A 243 -9.03 24.83 1.84
CA GLU A 243 -7.70 24.30 2.22
C GLU A 243 -6.66 24.51 1.13
N ILE A 244 -7.08 24.56 -0.14
CA ILE A 244 -6.23 24.85 -1.30
C ILE A 244 -5.46 26.18 -1.16
N SER A 245 -6.00 27.12 -0.37
CA SER A 245 -5.40 28.44 -0.10
C SER A 245 -4.83 28.60 1.30
N ARG A 246 -4.83 27.54 2.13
CA ARG A 246 -4.22 27.61 3.47
C ARG A 246 -2.71 27.53 3.35
N ASP A 247 -2.07 28.62 3.73
CA ASP A 247 -0.64 28.71 3.98
C ASP A 247 -0.35 27.96 5.29
N ASN A 248 -0.25 26.64 5.21
CA ASN A 248 -0.12 25.77 6.38
C ASN A 248 1.32 25.25 6.42
N THR A 249 2.21 26.01 7.08
CA THR A 249 3.19 25.49 8.03
C THR A 249 4.00 26.63 8.66
N GLY A 250 4.12 26.62 9.98
CA GLY A 250 5.06 27.47 10.74
C GLY A 250 6.54 27.16 10.48
N HIS A 251 6.84 26.29 9.53
CA HIS A 251 8.15 25.99 9.01
C HIS A 251 8.04 25.90 7.48
N HIS A 252 8.66 26.88 6.81
CA HIS A 252 8.76 27.04 5.35
C HIS A 252 7.46 27.39 4.58
N GLU A 253 7.57 28.42 3.73
CA GLU A 253 6.53 29.04 2.91
C GLU A 253 6.09 28.15 1.72
N CYS A 254 5.84 26.87 1.99
CA CYS A 254 5.50 25.88 0.97
C CYS A 254 3.98 25.75 0.83
N THR A 255 3.47 26.13 -0.35
CA THR A 255 2.09 25.93 -0.77
C THR A 255 1.86 24.51 -1.27
N ILE A 256 0.62 24.00 -1.24
CA ILE A 256 0.27 22.71 -1.87
C ILE A 256 0.68 22.67 -3.36
N LEU A 257 0.70 23.82 -4.04
CA LEU A 257 1.17 23.91 -5.42
C LEU A 257 2.70 23.76 -5.56
N SER A 258 3.47 24.27 -4.59
CA SER A 258 4.92 24.04 -4.57
C SER A 258 5.23 22.59 -4.23
N ASP A 259 4.51 21.97 -3.30
CA ASP A 259 4.68 20.54 -2.98
C ASP A 259 4.39 19.65 -4.20
N ALA A 260 3.36 19.98 -4.99
CA ALA A 260 3.07 19.27 -6.24
C ALA A 260 4.13 19.48 -7.35
N ALA A 261 4.81 20.62 -7.33
CA ALA A 261 5.79 21.01 -8.35
C ALA A 261 7.21 20.61 -7.98
N ASP A 262 7.48 20.37 -6.70
CA ASP A 262 8.78 20.01 -6.20
C ASP A 262 9.08 18.53 -6.47
N ILE A 263 10.29 18.28 -6.93
CA ILE A 263 10.83 16.96 -7.29
C ILE A 263 11.69 16.42 -6.12
N HIS A 264 12.04 17.27 -5.15
CA HIS A 264 13.00 16.98 -4.08
C HIS A 264 12.38 16.74 -2.69
N VAL A 265 11.04 16.77 -2.55
CA VAL A 265 10.35 16.64 -1.24
C VAL A 265 10.72 15.36 -0.47
N TYR A 266 11.20 14.33 -1.17
CA TYR A 266 11.67 13.07 -0.59
C TYR A 266 12.79 13.24 0.44
N GLU A 267 13.66 14.26 0.31
CA GLU A 267 14.83 14.42 1.19
C GLU A 267 14.49 15.02 2.57
N GLU A 268 13.31 15.64 2.74
CA GLU A 268 13.01 16.46 3.93
C GLU A 268 11.94 15.87 4.87
N MET A 269 11.14 14.89 4.42
CA MET A 269 10.13 14.21 5.26
C MET A 269 10.70 13.06 6.11
N ASP A 270 11.90 12.57 5.82
CA ASP A 270 12.52 11.44 6.53
C ASP A 270 13.56 11.90 7.58
N GLY A 271 13.07 12.15 8.80
CA GLY A 271 13.89 12.06 10.02
C GLY A 271 14.15 10.61 10.48
N LEU A 272 13.76 9.62 9.66
CA LEU A 272 14.05 8.21 9.83
C LEU A 272 15.22 7.84 8.92
N ASP A 273 16.18 7.10 9.48
CA ASP A 273 17.47 6.70 8.89
C ASP A 273 17.26 5.71 7.72
N VAL A 274 16.63 6.17 6.63
CA VAL A 274 16.47 5.44 5.37
C VAL A 274 17.62 5.86 4.45
N LEU A 275 18.32 4.85 3.95
CA LEU A 275 19.45 4.97 3.02
C LEU A 275 19.07 5.86 1.84
N GLU A 276 19.97 6.77 1.45
CA GLU A 276 19.87 7.61 0.24
C GLU A 276 19.36 6.79 -0.96
N GLU A 277 18.07 6.89 -1.30
CA GLU A 277 17.53 6.24 -2.48
C GLU A 277 18.09 6.94 -3.74
N PRO A 278 18.49 6.17 -4.77
CA PRO A 278 18.94 6.76 -6.02
C PRO A 278 17.80 7.56 -6.69
N PRO A 279 18.12 8.65 -7.41
CA PRO A 279 17.12 9.53 -7.98
C PRO A 279 16.17 8.78 -8.91
N GLU A 280 14.86 8.88 -8.62
CA GLU A 280 13.79 8.30 -9.41
C GLU A 280 13.95 8.60 -10.92
N PRO A 281 13.53 7.70 -11.82
CA PRO A 281 13.53 7.96 -13.26
C PRO A 281 12.65 9.17 -13.60
N GLN A 282 13.29 10.35 -13.76
CA GLN A 282 12.65 11.64 -14.00
C GLN A 282 11.61 11.62 -15.14
N ASP A 283 11.79 10.75 -16.13
CA ASP A 283 10.91 10.64 -17.31
C ASP A 283 9.46 10.24 -16.99
N ARG A 284 9.18 9.64 -15.81
CA ARG A 284 7.85 9.10 -15.44
C ARG A 284 7.12 9.90 -14.36
N VAL A 285 7.86 10.56 -13.47
CA VAL A 285 7.32 11.40 -12.38
C VAL A 285 6.69 12.69 -12.93
N ILE A 286 7.27 13.22 -14.01
CA ILE A 286 6.88 14.50 -14.60
C ILE A 286 5.42 14.52 -15.10
N PRO A 287 4.91 13.52 -15.86
CA PRO A 287 3.51 13.50 -16.28
C PRO A 287 2.49 13.54 -15.13
N GLY A 288 2.70 12.74 -14.08
CA GLY A 288 1.82 12.69 -12.90
C GLY A 288 1.78 14.05 -12.20
N ARG A 289 2.95 14.62 -11.90
CA ARG A 289 3.07 15.96 -11.28
C ARG A 289 2.41 17.04 -12.14
N GLN A 290 2.63 17.03 -13.47
CA GLN A 290 1.96 17.97 -14.37
C GLN A 290 0.43 17.87 -14.31
N LEU A 291 -0.12 16.65 -14.20
CA LEU A 291 -1.55 16.45 -14.11
C LEU A 291 -2.08 16.95 -12.77
N THR A 292 -1.41 16.63 -11.67
CA THR A 292 -1.75 17.08 -10.31
C THR A 292 -1.70 18.61 -10.20
N VAL A 293 -0.63 19.25 -10.68
CA VAL A 293 -0.53 20.72 -10.76
C VAL A 293 -1.69 21.32 -11.57
N ARG A 294 -2.05 20.72 -12.72
CA ARG A 294 -3.20 21.20 -13.52
C ARG A 294 -4.52 21.06 -12.77
N VAL A 295 -4.72 19.97 -12.03
CA VAL A 295 -5.90 19.75 -11.20
C VAL A 295 -6.00 20.82 -10.12
N LEU A 296 -4.91 21.06 -9.38
CA LEU A 296 -4.83 22.07 -8.32
C LEU A 296 -5.07 23.48 -8.87
N LEU A 297 -4.45 23.85 -9.99
CA LEU A 297 -4.65 25.16 -10.63
C LEU A 297 -6.11 25.38 -11.07
N ARG A 298 -6.76 24.34 -11.60
CA ARG A 298 -8.19 24.40 -11.97
C ARG A 298 -9.10 24.55 -10.75
N ALA A 299 -8.68 24.00 -9.61
CA ALA A 299 -9.38 24.12 -8.35
C ALA A 299 -9.12 25.46 -7.63
N GLY A 300 -8.27 26.32 -8.18
CA GLY A 300 -8.00 27.66 -7.66
C GLY A 300 -6.75 27.77 -6.78
N ALA A 301 -5.85 26.79 -6.80
CA ALA A 301 -4.55 26.90 -6.13
C ALA A 301 -3.77 28.09 -6.68
N ALA A 302 -3.35 28.98 -5.80
CA ALA A 302 -2.55 30.13 -6.16
C ALA A 302 -1.05 29.78 -6.09
N PRO A 303 -0.23 30.17 -7.08
CA PRO A 303 1.21 30.15 -6.91
C PRO A 303 1.60 31.13 -5.80
N SER A 304 2.51 30.71 -4.90
CA SER A 304 3.06 31.60 -3.88
C SER A 304 3.59 32.87 -4.54
N ILE A 305 2.89 33.99 -4.32
CA ILE A 305 3.38 35.32 -4.72
C ILE A 305 4.18 35.82 -3.52
N ALA A 306 5.42 35.36 -3.41
CA ALA A 306 6.39 35.96 -2.48
C ALA A 306 6.33 37.49 -2.63
N ARG A 307 6.09 38.17 -1.51
CA ARG A 307 6.01 39.64 -1.41
C ARG A 307 7.26 40.19 -0.76
#